data_AF-A0A933H2E9-F1
#
_entry.id   AF-A0A933H2E9-F1
#
_cell.length_a   1.000
_cell.length_b   1.000
_cell.length_c   1.000
_cell.angle_alpha   90.00
_cell.angle_beta   90.00
_cell.angle_gamma   90.00
#
_symmetry.space_group_name_H-M   'P 1'
#
loop_
_entity.id
_entity.type
_entity.pdbx_description
1 polymer ?
#
loop_
_entity_poly.entity_id
_entity_poly.type
_entity_poly.pdbx_seq_one_letter_code
_entity_poly.pdbx_strand_id
1 'polypeptide(L)'
;RMEDWLRNMGDWCISRKRFWGLPLPFYKCGCGELTVVGSRSELAERAAGRLPELPELHRPWIDEVRIRCPKCSATVERIPEVGDCWLDAGIIPFSTLKYLEDPPYWREWFPAHMVCEMREQVRLWFYSLLFMSVTLEGKAPYETVLTYESVVDEEGARFSKTKGNAVWFDVAVEKIGADVMRWMYAAQPITSNLRFGEGPAQEVARKLLTFWNVYAFFVTYASLDRPDLSRPVDPHAAGLLDRWILARTDLLVRAARGRLDDYDTPAFVREAERFFDDLSNWYVRRSRRRFWKSGGDDAAAAYSTLYEVLLVTVRLLAPVVPFLAEHIWTNLTRARPGLPESVHLADYPAPDGAWRDDRLVADMATAQRLAALGLAARNEAGIKVRRPLSRMLARVEDSAERAACERLTSVVADEVNVKGIKFEDDLSGFLSYEVKPDFKALGPRLGSAVKEVAAALKSADSGALGPRVERGETIEVDTVSGPVRLAPPELVLKRGYRPGFAGAADRTLAVVLDTRIDHALLLEGLAREVVRLVQNMRKEAGFAVSDRIHAAWKAEGEVALAIQNHRDFIARETLSLALEPADEPRGDRVERFDLDGQPVTIAVRRT
;
A
#
# COMPACT_ATOMS: atom_id res chain seq x y z
N ARG A 1 21.54 3.49 -23.38
CA ARG A 1 22.50 4.36 -22.64
C ARG A 1 23.89 3.76 -22.59
N MET A 2 24.07 2.52 -22.11
CA MET A 2 25.40 1.87 -22.13
C MET A 2 25.93 1.75 -23.56
N GLU A 3 25.11 1.31 -24.52
CA GLU A 3 25.54 1.23 -25.92
C GLU A 3 26.02 2.57 -26.50
N ASP A 4 25.28 3.65 -26.23
CA ASP A 4 25.67 5.01 -26.62
C ASP A 4 27.02 5.43 -25.99
N TRP A 5 27.25 5.08 -24.73
CA TRP A 5 28.55 5.31 -24.09
C TRP A 5 29.67 4.53 -24.79
N LEU A 6 29.47 3.23 -25.03
CA LEU A 6 30.47 2.36 -25.67
C LEU A 6 30.79 2.77 -27.11
N ARG A 7 29.82 3.28 -27.86
CA ARG A 7 30.02 3.74 -29.25
C ARG A 7 30.82 5.05 -29.34
N ASN A 8 30.78 5.87 -28.30
CA ASN A 8 31.36 7.22 -28.30
C ASN A 8 32.53 7.39 -27.33
N MET A 9 32.89 6.37 -26.55
CA MET A 9 34.01 6.45 -25.63
C MET A 9 35.35 6.51 -26.38
N GLY A 10 36.28 7.28 -25.82
CA GLY A 10 37.68 7.26 -26.25
C GLY A 10 38.54 6.39 -25.32
N ASP A 11 39.85 6.44 -25.54
CA ASP A 11 40.81 5.71 -24.70
C ASP A 11 40.68 6.11 -23.23
N TRP A 12 40.61 5.10 -22.36
CA TRP A 12 40.56 5.31 -20.93
C TRP A 12 41.96 5.71 -20.43
N CYS A 13 42.10 6.97 -20.01
CA CYS A 13 43.29 7.43 -19.30
C CYS A 13 43.32 6.83 -17.89
N ILE A 14 44.08 5.76 -17.70
CA ILE A 14 44.14 4.99 -16.44
C ILE A 14 45.12 5.55 -15.40
N SER A 15 46.03 6.45 -15.77
CA SER A 15 47.05 6.98 -14.85
C SER A 15 46.58 8.23 -14.10
N ARG A 16 46.93 8.35 -12.83
CA ARG A 16 46.63 9.49 -11.95
C ARG A 16 47.87 9.95 -11.21
N LYS A 17 48.14 11.25 -11.22
CA LYS A 17 49.20 11.89 -10.41
C LYS A 17 48.69 12.13 -8.97
N ARG A 18 48.55 11.04 -8.22
CA ARG A 18 48.07 10.98 -6.82
C ARG A 18 48.95 10.07 -5.98
N PHE A 19 48.76 10.13 -4.66
CA PHE A 19 49.50 9.31 -3.68
C PHE A 19 48.75 8.03 -3.31
N TRP A 20 47.44 8.12 -3.07
CA TRP A 20 46.59 7.01 -2.65
C TRP A 20 45.87 6.39 -3.85
N GLY A 21 46.07 5.09 -4.07
CA GLY A 21 45.49 4.30 -5.15
C GLY A 21 46.42 3.15 -5.55
N LEU A 22 45.93 2.24 -6.40
CA LEU A 22 46.70 1.11 -6.92
C LEU A 22 47.96 1.59 -7.68
N PRO A 23 49.17 1.28 -7.21
CA PRO A 23 50.39 1.66 -7.92
C PRO A 23 50.48 0.94 -9.26
N LEU A 24 50.61 1.68 -10.36
CA LEU A 24 50.76 1.08 -11.68
C LEU A 24 52.11 0.36 -11.79
N PRO A 25 52.15 -0.95 -12.14
CA PRO A 25 53.36 -1.76 -12.08
C PRO A 25 54.24 -1.60 -13.33
N PHE A 26 54.35 -0.38 -13.84
CA PHE A 26 55.05 -0.04 -15.08
C PHE A 26 56.46 0.49 -14.80
N TYR A 27 57.47 -0.17 -15.37
CA TYR A 27 58.88 0.19 -15.27
C TYR A 27 59.41 0.55 -16.66
N LYS A 28 59.60 1.86 -16.90
CA LYS A 28 60.01 2.38 -18.21
C LYS A 28 61.52 2.62 -18.25
N CYS A 29 62.23 1.91 -19.11
CA CYS A 29 63.68 2.05 -19.29
C CYS A 29 64.02 3.10 -20.36
N GLY A 30 65.16 3.80 -20.19
CA GLY A 30 65.70 4.71 -21.20
C GLY A 30 66.08 4.04 -22.53
N CYS A 31 66.27 2.71 -22.55
CA CYS A 31 66.51 1.95 -23.79
C CYS A 31 65.22 1.67 -24.62
N GLY A 32 64.07 2.17 -24.16
CA GLY A 32 62.76 2.02 -24.81
C GLY A 32 61.94 0.82 -24.32
N GLU A 33 62.49 -0.04 -23.46
CA GLU A 33 61.77 -1.18 -22.89
C GLU A 33 60.76 -0.73 -21.81
N LEU A 34 59.53 -1.25 -21.86
CA LEU A 34 58.50 -1.08 -20.84
C LEU A 34 58.20 -2.44 -20.21
N THR A 35 58.60 -2.63 -18.95
CA THR A 35 58.31 -3.85 -18.20
C THR A 35 57.06 -3.64 -17.35
N VAL A 36 56.10 -4.56 -17.44
CA VAL A 36 54.90 -4.60 -16.60
C VAL A 36 55.03 -5.78 -15.65
N VAL A 37 55.07 -5.52 -14.34
CA VAL A 37 55.20 -6.58 -13.33
C VAL A 37 53.83 -7.09 -12.92
N GLY A 38 53.56 -8.37 -13.12
CA GLY A 38 52.24 -8.99 -12.93
C GLY A 38 52.03 -9.69 -11.59
N SER A 39 53.10 -9.96 -10.82
CA SER A 39 52.97 -10.66 -9.54
C SER A 39 54.06 -10.31 -8.53
N ARG A 40 53.83 -10.66 -7.26
CA ARG A 40 54.85 -10.53 -6.21
C ARG A 40 56.09 -11.39 -6.49
N SER A 41 55.91 -12.59 -7.04
CA SER A 41 57.03 -13.48 -7.43
C SER A 41 57.87 -12.82 -8.52
N GLU A 42 57.21 -12.31 -9.57
CA GLU A 42 57.91 -11.65 -10.66
C GLU A 42 58.64 -10.38 -10.18
N LEU A 43 58.05 -9.61 -9.27
CA LEU A 43 58.72 -8.46 -8.67
C LEU A 43 59.99 -8.87 -7.92
N ALA A 44 59.94 -9.96 -7.16
CA ALA A 44 61.07 -10.50 -6.43
C ALA A 44 62.18 -11.03 -7.35
N GLU A 45 61.81 -11.75 -8.41
CA GLU A 45 62.76 -12.28 -9.41
C GLU A 45 63.49 -11.17 -10.17
N ARG A 46 62.80 -10.05 -10.45
CA ARG A 46 63.35 -8.94 -11.25
C ARG A 46 64.06 -7.87 -10.43
N ALA A 47 63.94 -7.89 -9.11
CA ALA A 47 64.50 -6.86 -8.25
C ALA A 47 66.01 -6.67 -8.46
N ALA A 48 66.48 -5.42 -8.48
CA ALA A 48 67.89 -5.06 -8.66
C ALA A 48 68.75 -5.29 -7.40
N GLY A 49 68.30 -6.17 -6.50
CA GLY A 49 68.88 -6.48 -5.19
C GLY A 49 67.92 -7.32 -4.36
N ARG A 50 68.20 -7.49 -3.06
CA ARG A 50 67.25 -8.11 -2.13
C ARG A 50 65.99 -7.24 -2.06
N LEU A 51 64.81 -7.83 -2.26
CA LEU A 51 63.56 -7.12 -2.09
C LEU A 51 63.48 -6.61 -0.64
N PRO A 52 63.32 -5.29 -0.40
CA PRO A 52 63.12 -4.79 0.95
C PRO A 52 61.84 -5.40 1.55
N GLU A 53 61.81 -5.59 2.87
CA GLU A 53 60.56 -5.89 3.58
C GLU A 53 59.66 -4.66 3.51
N LEU A 54 58.78 -4.65 2.52
CA LEU A 54 57.82 -3.57 2.34
C LEU A 54 56.64 -3.75 3.32
N PRO A 55 56.25 -2.72 4.09
CA PRO A 55 55.03 -2.75 4.88
C PRO A 55 53.80 -3.02 4.02
N GLU A 56 53.72 -2.37 2.86
CA GLU A 56 52.66 -2.55 1.87
C GLU A 56 53.18 -2.38 0.45
N LEU A 57 52.46 -2.93 -0.53
CA LEU A 57 52.70 -2.68 -1.96
C LEU A 57 52.03 -1.37 -2.43
N HIS A 58 52.01 -0.36 -1.56
CA HIS A 58 51.47 0.98 -1.84
C HIS A 58 52.60 2.01 -1.85
N ARG A 59 52.30 3.21 -2.36
CA ARG A 59 53.17 4.36 -2.16
C ARG A 59 53.18 4.73 -0.67
N PRO A 60 54.33 5.15 -0.10
CA PRO A 60 55.61 5.38 -0.79
C PRO A 60 56.47 4.11 -0.97
N TRP A 61 56.22 3.04 -0.21
CA TRP A 61 57.13 1.89 -0.07
C TRP A 61 57.43 1.19 -1.40
N ILE A 62 56.42 0.97 -2.24
CA ILE A 62 56.62 0.30 -3.55
C ILE A 62 57.50 1.11 -4.51
N ASP A 63 57.57 2.44 -4.33
CA ASP A 63 58.37 3.31 -5.19
C ASP A 63 59.88 3.12 -4.95
N GLU A 64 60.28 2.51 -3.82
CA GLU A 64 61.68 2.18 -3.51
C GLU A 64 62.16 0.92 -4.23
N VAL A 65 61.26 0.08 -4.76
CA VAL A 65 61.63 -1.16 -5.42
C VAL A 65 62.07 -0.90 -6.87
N ARG A 66 63.37 -1.08 -7.10
CA ARG A 66 63.97 -1.02 -8.44
C ARG A 66 64.13 -2.41 -9.05
N ILE A 67 63.93 -2.54 -10.35
CA ILE A 67 64.12 -3.80 -11.10
C ILE A 67 65.27 -3.69 -12.11
N ARG A 68 65.80 -4.84 -12.58
CA ARG A 68 66.70 -4.88 -13.73
C ARG A 68 65.90 -4.95 -15.03
N CYS A 69 66.16 -4.02 -15.94
CA CYS A 69 65.58 -4.04 -17.28
C CYS A 69 65.94 -5.35 -17.99
N PRO A 70 64.97 -6.12 -18.53
CA PRO A 70 65.25 -7.40 -19.17
C PRO A 70 66.05 -7.26 -20.47
N LYS A 71 66.04 -6.07 -21.08
CA LYS A 71 66.70 -5.80 -22.37
C LYS A 71 68.16 -5.35 -22.24
N CYS A 72 68.44 -4.42 -21.32
CA CYS A 72 69.78 -3.81 -21.18
C CYS A 72 70.40 -3.96 -19.78
N SER A 73 69.73 -4.66 -18.86
CA SER A 73 70.16 -4.87 -17.46
C SER A 73 70.30 -3.61 -16.60
N ALA A 74 69.97 -2.43 -17.14
CA ALA A 74 69.96 -1.19 -16.37
C ALA A 74 68.94 -1.25 -15.23
N THR A 75 69.29 -0.69 -14.08
CA THR A 75 68.37 -0.54 -12.95
C THR A 75 67.33 0.52 -13.26
N VAL A 76 66.05 0.19 -13.14
CA VAL A 76 64.92 1.08 -13.45
C VAL A 76 63.92 1.15 -12.29
N GLU A 77 63.34 2.33 -12.12
CA GLU A 77 62.25 2.61 -11.20
C GLU A 77 60.90 2.46 -11.91
N ARG A 78 59.85 2.22 -11.12
CA ARG A 78 58.48 2.26 -11.63
C ARG A 78 58.09 3.73 -11.87
N ILE A 79 57.10 3.97 -12.72
CA ILE A 79 56.48 5.30 -12.85
C ILE A 79 55.81 5.73 -11.53
N PRO A 80 55.78 7.02 -11.15
CA PRO A 80 55.20 7.43 -9.86
C PRO A 80 53.65 7.39 -9.83
N GLU A 81 52.98 7.34 -10.98
CA GLU A 81 51.51 7.40 -11.07
C GLU A 81 50.81 6.19 -10.44
N VAL A 82 49.62 6.44 -9.89
CA VAL A 82 48.67 5.40 -9.44
C VAL A 82 47.55 5.23 -10.48
N GLY A 83 46.81 4.14 -10.38
CA GLY A 83 45.65 3.85 -11.21
C GLY A 83 44.47 4.76 -10.91
N ASP A 84 43.61 4.93 -11.91
CA ASP A 84 42.26 5.44 -11.74
C ASP A 84 41.46 4.52 -10.81
N CYS A 85 40.70 5.06 -9.85
CA CYS A 85 40.01 4.22 -8.86
C CYS A 85 38.96 3.27 -9.48
N TRP A 86 38.51 3.58 -10.70
CA TRP A 86 37.65 2.71 -11.49
C TRP A 86 38.36 1.44 -12.00
N LEU A 87 39.69 1.41 -12.05
CA LEU A 87 40.44 0.17 -12.26
C LEU A 87 40.20 -0.80 -11.11
N ASP A 88 40.31 -0.31 -9.87
CA ASP A 88 40.11 -1.09 -8.65
C ASP A 88 38.67 -1.59 -8.56
N ALA A 89 37.71 -0.69 -8.80
CA ALA A 89 36.30 -1.01 -8.76
C ALA A 89 35.87 -1.98 -9.89
N GLY A 90 36.55 -1.93 -11.05
CA GLY A 90 36.27 -2.79 -12.20
C GLY A 90 36.75 -4.24 -12.01
N ILE A 91 37.73 -4.49 -11.14
CA ILE A 91 38.24 -5.83 -10.88
C ILE A 91 37.61 -6.51 -9.65
N ILE A 92 36.59 -5.91 -9.01
CA ILE A 92 35.94 -6.49 -7.81
C ILE A 92 35.54 -7.96 -7.99
N PRO A 93 34.94 -8.40 -9.10
CA PRO A 93 34.59 -9.82 -9.28
C PRO A 93 35.79 -10.76 -9.31
N PHE A 94 37.00 -10.22 -9.51
CA PHE A 94 38.24 -10.98 -9.56
C PHE A 94 39.00 -10.90 -8.22
N SER A 95 39.02 -9.72 -7.60
CA SER A 95 39.79 -9.46 -6.38
C SER A 95 39.14 -10.00 -5.10
N THR A 96 37.82 -10.21 -5.08
CA THR A 96 37.10 -10.67 -3.87
C THR A 96 36.70 -12.14 -3.91
N LEU A 97 36.77 -12.78 -5.09
CA LEU A 97 36.27 -14.14 -5.32
C LEU A 97 37.39 -15.14 -5.64
N LYS A 98 38.62 -14.89 -5.14
CA LYS A 98 39.78 -15.80 -5.28
C LYS A 98 40.09 -16.19 -6.72
N TYR A 99 39.99 -15.25 -7.65
CA TYR A 99 40.11 -15.55 -9.08
C TYR A 99 41.43 -16.24 -9.45
N LEU A 100 42.55 -15.86 -8.81
CA LEU A 100 43.86 -16.44 -9.09
C LEU A 100 44.12 -17.71 -8.26
N GLU A 101 43.51 -17.83 -7.08
CA GLU A 101 43.78 -18.89 -6.12
C GLU A 101 42.81 -20.09 -6.23
N ASP A 102 41.55 -19.84 -6.57
CA ASP A 102 40.47 -20.84 -6.61
C ASP A 102 39.49 -20.58 -7.79
N PRO A 103 39.89 -20.93 -9.04
CA PRO A 103 39.04 -20.74 -10.21
C PRO A 103 37.70 -21.47 -10.17
N PRO A 104 37.57 -22.70 -9.62
CA PRO A 104 36.27 -23.35 -9.41
C PRO A 104 35.31 -22.52 -8.54
N TYR A 105 35.78 -22.02 -7.39
CA TYR A 105 34.96 -21.16 -6.53
C TYR A 105 34.55 -19.88 -7.26
N TRP A 106 35.47 -19.23 -7.97
CA TRP A 106 35.15 -18.03 -8.75
C TRP A 106 34.03 -18.29 -9.77
N ARG A 107 34.05 -19.42 -10.48
CA ARG A 107 33.03 -19.79 -11.49
C ARG A 107 31.64 -20.04 -10.89
N GLU A 108 31.54 -20.38 -9.61
CA GLU A 108 30.25 -20.55 -8.92
C GLU A 108 29.51 -19.22 -8.77
N TRP A 109 30.26 -18.14 -8.52
CA TRP A 109 29.70 -16.83 -8.19
C TRP A 109 29.78 -15.82 -9.34
N PHE A 110 30.43 -16.18 -10.45
CA PHE A 110 30.65 -15.33 -11.61
C PHE A 110 30.04 -15.93 -12.90
N PRO A 111 29.24 -15.16 -13.68
CA PRO A 111 28.89 -13.76 -13.48
C PRO A 111 27.86 -13.54 -12.36
N ALA A 112 27.77 -12.32 -11.84
CA ALA A 112 26.74 -11.98 -10.85
C ALA A 112 25.35 -11.99 -11.51
N HIS A 113 24.37 -12.63 -10.88
CA HIS A 113 22.99 -12.61 -11.40
C HIS A 113 22.43 -11.19 -11.57
N MET A 114 22.67 -10.30 -10.59
CA MET A 114 22.23 -8.91 -10.64
C MET A 114 23.24 -7.96 -10.00
N VAL A 115 23.43 -6.79 -10.61
CA VAL A 115 24.00 -5.60 -9.97
C VAL A 115 22.97 -4.47 -9.94
N CYS A 116 22.95 -3.69 -8.86
CA CYS A 116 21.97 -2.63 -8.66
C CYS A 116 22.64 -1.35 -8.15
N GLU A 117 22.58 -0.26 -8.91
CA GLU A 117 23.16 1.04 -8.53
C GLU A 117 22.43 2.21 -9.21
N MET A 118 22.77 3.44 -8.81
CA MET A 118 22.26 4.65 -9.48
C MET A 118 22.57 4.66 -10.97
N ARG A 119 21.68 5.25 -11.76
CA ARG A 119 21.79 5.37 -13.23
C ARG A 119 23.09 5.99 -13.73
N GLU A 120 23.75 6.83 -12.93
CA GLU A 120 25.06 7.42 -13.26
C GLU A 120 26.17 6.36 -13.41
N GLN A 121 26.02 5.20 -12.77
CA GLN A 121 27.00 4.11 -12.81
C GLN A 121 27.17 3.47 -14.19
N VAL A 122 26.28 3.76 -15.15
CA VAL A 122 26.43 3.32 -16.55
C VAL A 122 27.76 3.77 -17.16
N ARG A 123 28.30 4.93 -16.77
CA ARG A 123 29.57 5.45 -17.27
C ARG A 123 30.75 5.22 -16.32
N LEU A 124 30.47 4.64 -15.17
CA LEU A 124 31.38 4.51 -14.05
C LEU A 124 31.51 3.03 -13.69
N TRP A 125 30.90 2.55 -12.61
CA TRP A 125 31.13 1.19 -12.12
C TRP A 125 30.67 0.09 -13.09
N PHE A 126 29.47 0.19 -13.67
CA PHE A 126 28.97 -0.83 -14.60
C PHE A 126 29.88 -0.94 -15.83
N TYR A 127 30.32 0.21 -16.36
CA TYR A 127 31.27 0.24 -17.47
C TYR A 127 32.61 -0.38 -17.07
N SER A 128 33.14 -0.03 -15.90
CA SER A 128 34.44 -0.50 -15.42
C SER A 128 34.46 -2.01 -15.21
N LEU A 129 33.41 -2.55 -14.59
CA LEU A 129 33.21 -4.00 -14.46
C LEU A 129 33.18 -4.66 -15.83
N LEU A 130 32.35 -4.14 -16.74
CA LEU A 130 32.17 -4.73 -18.08
C LEU A 130 33.48 -4.72 -18.88
N PHE A 131 34.18 -3.59 -18.87
CA PHE A 131 35.46 -3.44 -19.56
C PHE A 131 36.50 -4.44 -19.03
N MET A 132 36.68 -4.51 -17.70
CA MET A 132 37.65 -5.44 -17.10
C MET A 132 37.28 -6.89 -17.38
N SER A 133 36.01 -7.24 -17.21
CA SER A 133 35.53 -8.60 -17.41
C SER A 133 35.66 -9.08 -18.85
N VAL A 134 35.29 -8.25 -19.83
CA VAL A 134 35.47 -8.59 -21.24
C VAL A 134 36.94 -8.68 -21.61
N THR A 135 37.79 -7.82 -21.02
CA THR A 135 39.23 -7.83 -21.26
C THR A 135 39.91 -9.09 -20.71
N LEU A 136 39.52 -9.53 -19.50
CA LEU A 136 40.15 -10.66 -18.82
C LEU A 136 39.55 -12.02 -19.22
N GLU A 137 38.23 -12.09 -19.41
CA GLU A 137 37.48 -13.34 -19.53
C GLU A 137 36.58 -13.41 -20.77
N GLY A 138 36.49 -12.34 -21.57
CA GLY A 138 35.69 -12.33 -22.81
C GLY A 138 34.18 -12.41 -22.60
N LYS A 139 33.67 -12.19 -21.37
CA LYS A 139 32.25 -12.26 -21.03
C LYS A 139 31.81 -11.10 -20.13
N ALA A 140 30.51 -10.85 -20.07
CA ALA A 140 29.94 -9.83 -19.18
C ALA A 140 30.06 -10.27 -17.70
N PRO A 141 30.23 -9.32 -16.76
CA PRO A 141 30.38 -9.63 -15.33
C PRO A 141 29.06 -9.79 -14.58
N TYR A 142 27.95 -9.51 -15.24
CA TYR A 142 26.61 -9.58 -14.68
C TYR A 142 25.61 -10.06 -15.73
N GLU A 143 24.55 -10.73 -15.28
CA GLU A 143 23.42 -11.14 -16.13
C GLU A 143 22.35 -10.05 -16.21
N THR A 144 22.07 -9.39 -15.08
CA THR A 144 21.05 -8.32 -14.96
C THR A 144 21.65 -7.05 -14.36
N VAL A 145 21.24 -5.89 -14.89
CA VAL A 145 21.55 -4.57 -14.30
C VAL A 145 20.26 -3.85 -13.96
N LEU A 146 20.05 -3.57 -12.68
CA LEU A 146 18.97 -2.72 -12.20
C LEU A 146 19.52 -1.31 -11.93
N THR A 147 18.86 -0.28 -12.43
CA THR A 147 19.27 1.11 -12.19
C THR A 147 18.16 1.93 -11.57
N TYR A 148 18.49 2.79 -10.62
CA TYR A 148 17.55 3.71 -9.98
C TYR A 148 17.98 5.18 -10.10
N GLU A 149 17.00 6.08 -9.97
CA GLU A 149 17.20 7.52 -9.92
C GLU A 149 17.55 8.03 -8.50
N SER A 150 17.90 9.31 -8.37
CA SER A 150 18.40 9.89 -7.12
C SER A 150 17.34 10.03 -6.04
N VAL A 151 17.80 10.19 -4.78
CA VAL A 151 16.97 10.65 -3.67
C VAL A 151 17.03 12.17 -3.58
N VAL A 152 15.88 12.80 -3.40
CA VAL A 152 15.69 14.25 -3.23
C VAL A 152 14.89 14.52 -1.95
N ASP A 153 14.88 15.76 -1.47
CA ASP A 153 14.01 16.15 -0.35
C ASP A 153 12.51 16.08 -0.72
N GLU A 154 11.65 16.37 0.26
CA GLU A 154 10.19 16.31 0.09
C GLU A 154 9.69 17.24 -1.02
N GLU A 155 10.34 18.39 -1.19
CA GLU A 155 10.04 19.40 -2.20
C GLU A 155 10.64 19.09 -3.58
N GLY A 156 11.52 18.09 -3.66
CA GLY A 156 12.16 17.64 -4.90
C GLY A 156 13.51 18.29 -5.22
N ALA A 157 14.07 19.06 -4.29
CA ALA A 157 15.41 19.61 -4.41
C ALA A 157 16.49 18.59 -3.98
N ARG A 158 17.67 18.71 -4.58
CA ARG A 158 18.83 17.90 -4.21
C ARG A 158 19.26 18.23 -2.77
N PHE A 159 19.58 17.19 -2.00
CA PHE A 159 20.19 17.33 -0.69
C PHE A 159 21.53 18.06 -0.77
N SER A 160 21.72 19.04 0.11
CA SER A 160 22.94 19.83 0.20
C SER A 160 23.14 20.34 1.63
N LYS A 161 24.37 20.17 2.15
CA LYS A 161 24.77 20.73 3.45
C LYS A 161 24.57 22.25 3.49
N THR A 162 24.90 22.94 2.40
CA THR A 162 24.82 24.40 2.30
C THR A 162 23.37 24.91 2.29
N LYS A 163 22.43 24.12 1.76
CA LYS A 163 21.00 24.46 1.79
C LYS A 163 20.33 24.14 3.13
N GLY A 164 21.02 23.41 4.01
CA GLY A 164 20.47 22.98 5.30
C GLY A 164 19.40 21.90 5.22
N ASN A 165 19.12 21.34 4.04
CA ASN A 165 18.13 20.28 3.85
C ASN A 165 18.72 18.87 3.99
N ALA A 166 20.03 18.73 4.22
CA ALA A 166 20.68 17.43 4.35
C ALA A 166 20.12 16.60 5.51
N VAL A 167 19.68 15.39 5.22
CA VAL A 167 19.23 14.42 6.24
C VAL A 167 20.28 13.33 6.40
N TRP A 168 20.75 13.14 7.63
CA TRP A 168 21.72 12.11 7.98
C TRP A 168 21.03 10.79 8.31
N PHE A 169 21.60 9.68 7.86
CA PHE A 169 21.01 8.34 8.01
C PHE A 169 20.68 8.01 9.47
N ASP A 170 21.62 8.20 10.39
CA ASP A 170 21.42 7.85 11.81
C ASP A 170 20.27 8.64 12.45
N VAL A 171 20.10 9.90 12.05
CA VAL A 171 18.98 10.74 12.53
C VAL A 171 17.67 10.29 11.90
N ALA A 172 17.68 9.95 10.61
CA ALA A 172 16.50 9.48 9.91
C ALA A 172 16.01 8.13 10.46
N VAL A 173 16.90 7.16 10.66
CA VAL A 173 16.53 5.82 11.11
C VAL A 173 15.96 5.82 12.52
N GLU A 174 16.51 6.64 13.44
CA GLU A 174 15.98 6.79 14.81
C GLU A 174 14.59 7.43 14.85
N LYS A 175 14.33 8.41 13.96
CA LYS A 175 13.04 9.11 13.92
C LYS A 175 11.97 8.36 13.13
N ILE A 176 12.34 7.82 11.97
CA ILE A 176 11.41 7.25 10.99
C ILE A 176 11.28 5.74 11.16
N GLY A 177 12.35 5.06 11.54
CA GLY A 177 12.44 3.60 11.59
C GLY A 177 12.91 2.99 10.26
N ALA A 178 13.76 1.97 10.36
CA ALA A 178 14.37 1.32 9.20
C ALA A 178 13.33 0.71 8.22
N ASP A 179 12.28 0.07 8.73
CA ASP A 179 11.25 -0.56 7.89
C ASP A 179 10.40 0.45 7.12
N VAL A 180 10.10 1.60 7.73
CA VAL A 180 9.39 2.70 7.04
C VAL A 180 10.25 3.22 5.90
N MET A 181 11.54 3.47 6.16
CA MET A 181 12.48 3.88 5.12
C MET A 181 12.57 2.83 4.01
N ARG A 182 12.78 1.55 4.34
CA ARG A 182 12.84 0.45 3.34
C ARG A 182 11.57 0.37 2.50
N TRP A 183 10.40 0.54 3.10
CA TRP A 183 9.14 0.58 2.37
C TRP A 183 9.07 1.77 1.40
N MET A 184 9.57 2.96 1.78
CA MET A 184 9.67 4.10 0.86
C MET A 184 10.52 3.78 -0.37
N TYR A 185 11.69 3.17 -0.18
CA TYR A 185 12.55 2.74 -1.29
C TYR A 185 11.89 1.64 -2.14
N ALA A 186 11.27 0.65 -1.50
CA ALA A 186 10.60 -0.45 -2.16
C ALA A 186 9.36 -0.02 -2.97
N ALA A 187 8.64 1.01 -2.50
CA ALA A 187 7.47 1.57 -3.17
C ALA A 187 7.82 2.46 -4.38
N GLN A 188 9.07 2.91 -4.48
CA GLN A 188 9.48 3.93 -5.43
C GLN A 188 9.71 3.36 -6.84
N PRO A 189 9.04 3.89 -7.87
CA PRO A 189 9.41 3.58 -9.26
C PRO A 189 10.86 3.97 -9.53
N ILE A 190 11.67 3.00 -9.98
CA ILE A 190 13.12 3.17 -10.18
C ILE A 190 13.48 4.26 -11.21
N THR A 191 12.55 4.62 -12.10
CA THR A 191 12.71 5.64 -13.14
C THR A 191 12.47 7.06 -12.66
N SER A 192 12.12 7.24 -11.39
CA SER A 192 11.74 8.52 -10.80
C SER A 192 12.53 8.77 -9.52
N ASN A 193 12.88 10.02 -9.24
CA ASN A 193 13.55 10.36 -7.99
C ASN A 193 12.66 10.01 -6.78
N LEU A 194 13.26 9.44 -5.73
CA LEU A 194 12.60 9.23 -4.44
C LEU A 194 12.51 10.57 -3.69
N ARG A 195 11.31 10.98 -3.30
CA ARG A 195 11.11 12.10 -2.37
C ARG A 195 11.21 11.57 -0.94
N PHE A 196 12.19 12.06 -0.19
CA PHE A 196 12.51 11.57 1.14
C PHE A 196 12.35 12.66 2.20
N GLY A 197 11.65 12.32 3.29
CA GLY A 197 11.53 13.14 4.48
C GLY A 197 10.44 12.63 5.43
N GLU A 198 10.20 13.37 6.51
CA GLU A 198 9.25 13.03 7.58
C GLU A 198 7.79 12.95 7.07
N GLY A 199 7.37 13.83 6.15
CA GLY A 199 6.01 13.84 5.60
C GLY A 199 5.66 12.54 4.85
N PRO A 200 6.36 12.21 3.76
CA PRO A 200 6.19 10.94 3.05
C PRO A 200 6.38 9.71 3.96
N ALA A 201 7.31 9.76 4.90
CA ALA A 201 7.53 8.69 5.87
C ALA A 201 6.31 8.46 6.79
N GLN A 202 5.64 9.52 7.24
CA GLN A 202 4.42 9.40 8.04
C GLN A 202 3.27 8.73 7.27
N GLU A 203 3.16 8.99 5.97
CA GLU A 203 2.15 8.31 5.14
C GLU A 203 2.42 6.80 5.07
N VAL A 204 3.67 6.41 4.85
CA VAL A 204 4.09 5.00 4.87
C VAL A 204 3.86 4.36 6.24
N ALA A 205 4.23 5.04 7.32
CA ALA A 205 4.02 4.56 8.68
C ALA A 205 2.53 4.29 8.97
N ARG A 206 1.62 5.15 8.49
CA ARG A 206 0.16 4.92 8.63
C ARG A 206 -0.29 3.66 7.90
N LYS A 207 0.26 3.35 6.73
CA LYS A 207 -0.08 2.13 5.97
C LYS A 207 0.40 0.87 6.69
N LEU A 208 1.64 0.87 7.20
CA LEU A 208 2.17 -0.24 8.01
C LEU A 208 1.39 -0.39 9.32
N LEU A 209 0.94 0.71 9.93
CA LEU A 209 0.12 0.70 11.13
C LEU A 209 -1.23 0.01 10.90
N THR A 210 -1.81 0.09 9.69
CA THR A 210 -3.02 -0.66 9.34
C THR A 210 -2.80 -2.18 9.50
N PHE A 211 -1.69 -2.71 8.99
CA PHE A 211 -1.36 -4.12 9.15
C PHE A 211 -1.03 -4.48 10.62
N TRP A 212 -0.25 -3.62 11.30
CA TRP A 212 0.03 -3.77 12.72
C TRP A 212 -1.25 -3.84 13.58
N ASN A 213 -2.24 -3.01 13.28
CA ASN A 213 -3.51 -3.00 14.01
C ASN A 213 -4.30 -4.31 13.82
N VAL A 214 -4.18 -4.97 12.66
CA VAL A 214 -4.76 -6.31 12.44
C VAL A 214 -4.06 -7.35 13.31
N TYR A 215 -2.72 -7.33 13.34
CA TYR A 215 -1.94 -8.21 14.22
C TYR A 215 -2.27 -7.98 15.70
N ALA A 216 -2.29 -6.72 16.16
CA ALA A 216 -2.61 -6.35 17.52
C ALA A 216 -4.04 -6.76 17.90
N PHE A 217 -5.01 -6.58 16.99
CA PHE A 217 -6.36 -7.11 17.13
C PHE A 217 -6.31 -8.62 17.36
N PHE A 218 -5.67 -9.39 16.46
CA PHE A 218 -5.59 -10.84 16.57
C PHE A 218 -5.00 -11.28 17.93
N VAL A 219 -3.83 -10.75 18.31
CA VAL A 219 -3.17 -11.10 19.58
C VAL A 219 -4.05 -10.81 20.78
N THR A 220 -4.74 -9.66 20.79
CA THR A 220 -5.62 -9.26 21.90
C THR A 220 -6.71 -10.31 22.13
N TYR A 221 -7.43 -10.72 21.09
CA TYR A 221 -8.53 -11.68 21.24
C TYR A 221 -8.06 -13.14 21.33
N ALA A 222 -6.98 -13.51 20.64
CA ALA A 222 -6.45 -14.87 20.73
C ALA A 222 -5.87 -15.18 22.11
N SER A 223 -5.29 -14.17 22.79
CA SER A 223 -4.79 -14.32 24.16
C SER A 223 -5.91 -14.55 25.18
N LEU A 224 -7.10 -14.00 24.92
CA LEU A 224 -8.30 -14.16 25.76
C LEU A 224 -8.96 -15.52 25.52
N ASP A 225 -9.23 -15.86 24.25
CA ASP A 225 -10.04 -17.03 23.90
C ASP A 225 -9.21 -18.31 23.75
N ARG A 226 -7.89 -18.20 23.61
CA ARG A 226 -6.92 -19.32 23.48
C ARG A 226 -7.35 -20.38 22.46
N PRO A 227 -7.59 -19.99 21.19
CA PRO A 227 -7.97 -20.94 20.15
C PRO A 227 -6.86 -21.96 19.88
N ASP A 228 -7.23 -23.16 19.43
CA ASP A 228 -6.25 -24.13 18.92
C ASP A 228 -5.76 -23.69 17.53
N LEU A 229 -4.52 -23.21 17.46
CA LEU A 229 -3.85 -22.75 16.24
C LEU A 229 -2.85 -23.78 15.70
N SER A 230 -2.81 -24.98 16.29
CA SER A 230 -1.87 -26.03 15.90
C SER A 230 -2.19 -26.65 14.54
N ARG A 231 -3.42 -26.49 14.06
CA ARG A 231 -3.92 -27.07 12.81
C ARG A 231 -4.15 -26.01 11.74
N PRO A 232 -4.02 -26.37 10.45
CA PRO A 232 -4.42 -25.50 9.35
C PRO A 232 -5.95 -25.30 9.34
N VAL A 233 -6.40 -24.27 8.62
CA VAL A 233 -7.82 -23.95 8.46
C VAL A 233 -8.55 -25.13 7.82
N ASP A 234 -9.66 -25.57 8.42
CA ASP A 234 -10.56 -26.54 7.80
C ASP A 234 -11.39 -25.88 6.68
N PRO A 235 -11.25 -26.34 5.41
CA PRO A 235 -12.04 -25.83 4.29
C PRO A 235 -13.56 -25.94 4.46
N HIS A 236 -14.05 -26.91 5.25
CA HIS A 236 -15.48 -27.11 5.47
C HIS A 236 -16.04 -26.16 6.53
N ALA A 237 -15.20 -25.70 7.46
CA ALA A 237 -15.58 -24.74 8.49
C ALA A 237 -15.42 -23.27 8.03
N ALA A 238 -14.65 -23.03 6.96
CA ALA A 238 -14.40 -21.70 6.43
C ALA A 238 -15.66 -21.07 5.81
N GLY A 239 -16.11 -19.97 6.41
CA GLY A 239 -17.24 -19.19 5.90
C GLY A 239 -16.88 -18.41 4.63
N LEU A 240 -17.87 -17.69 4.07
CA LEU A 240 -17.69 -16.88 2.86
C LEU A 240 -16.53 -15.88 2.97
N LEU A 241 -16.45 -15.14 4.08
CA LEU A 241 -15.38 -14.15 4.30
C LEU A 241 -14.02 -14.79 4.50
N ASP A 242 -13.96 -15.97 5.13
CA ASP A 242 -12.72 -16.72 5.35
C ASP A 242 -12.15 -17.21 4.01
N ARG A 243 -12.99 -17.88 3.23
CA ARG A 243 -12.64 -18.32 1.87
C ARG A 243 -12.18 -17.17 1.00
N TRP A 244 -12.88 -16.03 1.07
CA TRP A 244 -12.49 -14.85 0.30
C TRP A 244 -11.13 -14.32 0.72
N ILE A 245 -10.86 -14.13 2.03
CA ILE A 245 -9.58 -13.58 2.45
C ILE A 245 -8.41 -14.54 2.17
N LEU A 246 -8.63 -15.85 2.28
CA LEU A 246 -7.64 -16.88 1.92
C LEU A 246 -7.35 -16.88 0.41
N ALA A 247 -8.39 -16.78 -0.43
CA ALA A 247 -8.23 -16.62 -1.87
C ALA A 247 -7.54 -15.30 -2.24
N ARG A 248 -7.83 -14.23 -1.51
CA ARG A 248 -7.20 -12.92 -1.67
C ARG A 248 -5.72 -12.95 -1.25
N THR A 249 -5.38 -13.73 -0.24
CA THR A 249 -3.99 -14.01 0.18
C THR A 249 -3.26 -14.86 -0.87
N ASP A 250 -3.87 -15.91 -1.43
CA ASP A 250 -3.30 -16.66 -2.56
C ASP A 250 -3.01 -15.73 -3.76
N LEU A 251 -3.93 -14.82 -4.09
CA LEU A 251 -3.71 -13.82 -5.12
C LEU A 251 -2.51 -12.90 -4.79
N LEU A 252 -2.36 -12.49 -3.53
CA LEU A 252 -1.19 -11.72 -3.09
C LEU A 252 0.11 -12.53 -3.23
N VAL A 253 0.12 -13.82 -2.88
CA VAL A 253 1.29 -14.71 -3.04
C VAL A 253 1.70 -14.81 -4.51
N ARG A 254 0.74 -15.03 -5.41
CA ARG A 254 0.98 -15.06 -6.87
C ARG A 254 1.50 -13.72 -7.38
N ALA A 255 0.91 -12.61 -6.93
CA ALA A 255 1.37 -11.28 -7.30
C ALA A 255 2.80 -11.04 -6.79
N ALA A 256 3.11 -11.39 -5.54
CA ALA A 256 4.45 -11.23 -4.97
C ALA A 256 5.49 -12.01 -5.77
N ARG A 257 5.23 -13.29 -6.10
CA ARG A 257 6.11 -14.10 -6.95
C ARG A 257 6.34 -13.43 -8.30
N GLY A 258 5.27 -13.17 -9.05
CA GLY A 258 5.40 -12.57 -10.39
C GLY A 258 6.08 -11.20 -10.39
N ARG A 259 5.85 -10.36 -9.37
CA ARG A 259 6.45 -9.03 -9.30
C ARG A 259 7.90 -9.06 -8.83
N LEU A 260 8.23 -9.84 -7.82
CA LEU A 260 9.59 -9.88 -7.27
C LEU A 260 10.56 -10.66 -8.16
N ASP A 261 10.08 -11.71 -8.85
CA ASP A 261 10.87 -12.43 -9.85
C ASP A 261 11.27 -11.50 -11.03
N ASP A 262 10.44 -10.50 -11.34
CA ASP A 262 10.68 -9.45 -12.34
C ASP A 262 11.34 -8.17 -11.75
N TYR A 263 11.77 -8.20 -10.49
CA TYR A 263 12.34 -7.06 -9.77
C TYR A 263 11.41 -5.82 -9.64
N ASP A 264 10.11 -5.96 -9.87
CA ASP A 264 9.06 -4.92 -9.74
C ASP A 264 8.55 -4.82 -8.29
N THR A 265 9.47 -4.48 -7.38
CA THR A 265 9.15 -4.25 -5.97
C THR A 265 8.04 -3.19 -5.76
N PRO A 266 7.99 -2.07 -6.53
CA PRO A 266 6.92 -1.08 -6.39
C PRO A 266 5.52 -1.63 -6.64
N ALA A 267 5.34 -2.51 -7.62
CA ALA A 267 4.05 -3.15 -7.85
C ALA A 267 3.67 -4.10 -6.72
N PHE A 268 4.61 -4.89 -6.20
CA PHE A 268 4.37 -5.74 -5.04
C PHE A 268 3.88 -4.90 -3.84
N VAL A 269 4.57 -3.81 -3.53
CA VAL A 269 4.18 -2.91 -2.43
C VAL A 269 2.76 -2.37 -2.62
N ARG A 270 2.39 -1.92 -3.83
CA ARG A 270 1.01 -1.46 -4.10
C ARG A 270 -0.04 -2.55 -3.88
N GLU A 271 0.26 -3.80 -4.26
CA GLU A 271 -0.65 -4.93 -4.02
C GLU A 271 -0.76 -5.27 -2.53
N ALA A 272 0.35 -5.19 -1.78
CA ALA A 272 0.35 -5.36 -0.33
C ALA A 272 -0.46 -4.27 0.38
N GLU A 273 -0.35 -3.00 -0.03
CA GLU A 273 -1.14 -1.90 0.54
C GLU A 273 -2.65 -2.11 0.32
N ARG A 274 -3.06 -2.53 -0.89
CA ARG A 274 -4.46 -2.90 -1.17
C ARG A 274 -4.92 -4.07 -0.30
N PHE A 275 -4.06 -5.07 -0.14
CA PHE A 275 -4.34 -6.21 0.70
C PHE A 275 -4.51 -5.83 2.18
N PHE A 276 -3.72 -4.89 2.71
CA PHE A 276 -3.89 -4.41 4.09
C PHE A 276 -5.25 -3.76 4.30
N ASP A 277 -5.75 -3.02 3.31
CA ASP A 277 -7.09 -2.44 3.34
C ASP A 277 -8.18 -3.52 3.32
N ASP A 278 -8.08 -4.50 2.42
CA ASP A 278 -9.00 -5.64 2.36
C ASP A 278 -9.03 -6.42 3.68
N LEU A 279 -7.86 -6.69 4.27
CA LEU A 279 -7.73 -7.42 5.51
C LEU A 279 -8.31 -6.65 6.70
N SER A 280 -7.96 -5.36 6.84
CA SER A 280 -8.37 -4.54 7.98
C SER A 280 -9.81 -4.05 7.86
N ASN A 281 -10.10 -3.33 6.77
CA ASN A 281 -11.34 -2.58 6.59
C ASN A 281 -12.48 -3.42 6.01
N TRP A 282 -12.22 -4.61 5.50
CA TRP A 282 -13.27 -5.53 5.07
C TRP A 282 -13.32 -6.78 5.94
N TYR A 283 -12.31 -7.66 5.90
CA TYR A 283 -12.34 -8.95 6.59
C TYR A 283 -12.47 -8.79 8.11
N VAL A 284 -11.49 -8.13 8.75
CA VAL A 284 -11.48 -7.98 10.21
C VAL A 284 -12.71 -7.20 10.67
N ARG A 285 -12.99 -6.04 10.08
CA ARG A 285 -14.14 -5.20 10.48
C ARG A 285 -15.47 -5.97 10.44
N ARG A 286 -15.72 -6.75 9.39
CA ARG A 286 -16.96 -7.53 9.24
C ARG A 286 -16.97 -8.81 10.07
N SER A 287 -15.80 -9.33 10.42
CA SER A 287 -15.65 -10.56 11.21
C SER A 287 -15.53 -10.31 12.71
N ARG A 288 -15.44 -9.06 13.21
CA ARG A 288 -15.24 -8.73 14.65
C ARG A 288 -16.15 -9.51 15.60
N ARG A 289 -17.42 -9.70 15.23
CA ARG A 289 -18.40 -10.43 16.05
C ARG A 289 -18.00 -11.89 16.30
N ARG A 290 -17.25 -12.50 15.38
CA ARG A 290 -16.74 -13.89 15.48
C ARG A 290 -15.59 -14.01 16.49
N PHE A 291 -14.90 -12.90 16.78
CA PHE A 291 -13.85 -12.81 17.79
C PHE A 291 -14.35 -12.32 19.16
N TRP A 292 -15.63 -11.94 19.27
CA TRP A 292 -16.27 -11.52 20.52
C TRP A 292 -17.13 -12.62 21.14
N LYS A 293 -17.62 -13.55 20.32
CA LYS A 293 -18.36 -14.71 20.78
C LYS A 293 -17.37 -15.77 21.23
N SER A 294 -17.33 -16.04 22.54
CA SER A 294 -16.54 -17.13 23.07
C SER A 294 -17.11 -18.47 22.59
N GLY A 295 -16.32 -19.20 21.79
CA GLY A 295 -16.56 -20.60 21.41
C GLY A 295 -17.41 -20.83 20.15
N GLY A 296 -17.32 -22.07 19.66
CA GLY A 296 -18.01 -22.56 18.46
C GLY A 296 -17.11 -22.64 17.22
N ASP A 297 -17.51 -23.50 16.28
CA ASP A 297 -16.72 -23.80 15.07
C ASP A 297 -16.48 -22.56 14.20
N ASP A 298 -17.46 -21.66 14.13
CA ASP A 298 -17.35 -20.40 13.37
C ASP A 298 -16.27 -19.46 13.93
N ALA A 299 -16.18 -19.33 15.26
CA ALA A 299 -15.15 -18.52 15.90
C ALA A 299 -13.76 -19.16 15.68
N ALA A 300 -13.64 -20.48 15.87
CA ALA A 300 -12.41 -21.22 15.65
C ALA A 300 -11.90 -21.10 14.20
N ALA A 301 -12.80 -21.14 13.20
CA ALA A 301 -12.48 -20.92 11.80
C ALA A 301 -11.95 -19.51 11.54
N ALA A 302 -12.55 -18.47 12.15
CA ALA A 302 -12.10 -17.09 12.01
C ALA A 302 -10.67 -16.86 12.57
N TYR A 303 -10.38 -17.43 13.75
CA TYR A 303 -9.04 -17.37 14.36
C TYR A 303 -8.00 -18.10 13.52
N SER A 304 -8.30 -19.33 13.10
CA SER A 304 -7.38 -20.12 12.26
C SER A 304 -7.10 -19.39 10.94
N THR A 305 -8.13 -18.82 10.32
CA THR A 305 -8.00 -18.07 9.07
C THR A 305 -7.12 -16.84 9.23
N LEU A 306 -7.39 -16.00 10.24
CA LEU A 306 -6.61 -14.79 10.45
C LEU A 306 -5.15 -15.11 10.82
N TYR A 307 -4.93 -16.20 11.56
CA TYR A 307 -3.59 -16.68 11.89
C TYR A 307 -2.79 -17.09 10.65
N GLU A 308 -3.36 -17.92 9.76
CA GLU A 308 -2.70 -18.31 8.51
C GLU A 308 -2.41 -17.11 7.62
N VAL A 309 -3.38 -16.21 7.47
CA VAL A 309 -3.23 -14.98 6.67
C VAL A 309 -2.07 -14.14 7.20
N LEU A 310 -1.97 -13.95 8.53
CA LEU A 310 -0.86 -13.24 9.14
C LEU A 310 0.48 -13.93 8.87
N LEU A 311 0.58 -15.25 9.07
CA LEU A 311 1.82 -16.02 8.83
C LEU A 311 2.28 -15.95 7.37
N VAL A 312 1.37 -16.05 6.39
CA VAL A 312 1.71 -15.89 4.98
C VAL A 312 2.15 -14.45 4.69
N THR A 313 1.40 -13.47 5.18
CA THR A 313 1.68 -12.06 4.91
C THR A 313 3.05 -11.64 5.45
N VAL A 314 3.41 -12.01 6.68
CA VAL A 314 4.74 -11.63 7.23
C VAL A 314 5.90 -12.22 6.44
N ARG A 315 5.76 -13.46 5.94
CA ARG A 315 6.78 -14.07 5.08
C ARG A 315 6.92 -13.35 3.75
N LEU A 316 5.80 -12.94 3.14
CA LEU A 316 5.83 -12.14 1.90
C LEU A 316 6.51 -10.78 2.11
N LEU A 317 6.27 -10.15 3.26
CA LEU A 317 6.78 -8.82 3.59
C LEU A 317 8.23 -8.82 4.09
N ALA A 318 8.77 -9.95 4.57
CA ALA A 318 10.08 -10.05 5.19
C ALA A 318 11.25 -9.45 4.37
N PRO A 319 11.32 -9.60 3.03
CA PRO A 319 12.36 -8.95 2.23
C PRO A 319 12.30 -7.41 2.24
N VAL A 320 11.11 -6.83 2.48
CA VAL A 320 10.89 -5.38 2.46
C VAL A 320 10.98 -4.79 3.87
N VAL A 321 10.28 -5.38 4.85
CA VAL A 321 10.19 -4.90 6.25
C VAL A 321 10.68 -5.96 7.24
N PRO A 322 11.99 -6.25 7.27
CA PRO A 322 12.54 -7.39 8.00
C PRO A 322 12.32 -7.35 9.51
N PHE A 323 12.28 -6.18 10.14
CA PHE A 323 12.18 -6.07 11.60
C PHE A 323 10.75 -6.29 12.09
N LEU A 324 9.78 -5.67 11.43
CA LEU A 324 8.35 -5.82 11.69
C LEU A 324 7.91 -7.25 11.39
N ALA A 325 8.35 -7.81 10.26
CA ALA A 325 8.06 -9.20 9.90
C ALA A 325 8.60 -10.17 10.95
N GLU A 326 9.84 -9.98 11.40
CA GLU A 326 10.47 -10.82 12.44
C GLU A 326 9.75 -10.71 13.78
N HIS A 327 9.40 -9.49 14.20
CA HIS A 327 8.66 -9.27 15.45
C HIS A 327 7.32 -10.00 15.46
N ILE A 328 6.55 -9.89 14.38
CA ILE A 328 5.26 -10.57 14.28
C ILE A 328 5.44 -12.08 14.18
N TRP A 329 6.39 -12.56 13.36
CA TRP A 329 6.67 -13.98 13.18
C TRP A 329 7.05 -14.67 14.50
N THR A 330 8.04 -14.14 15.22
CA THR A 330 8.53 -14.71 16.48
C THR A 330 7.46 -14.70 17.58
N ASN A 331 6.47 -13.81 17.51
CA ASN A 331 5.31 -13.84 18.39
C ASN A 331 4.33 -14.96 18.00
N LEU A 332 3.92 -14.99 16.73
CA LEU A 332 2.89 -15.90 16.23
C LEU A 332 3.34 -17.36 16.23
N THR A 333 4.59 -17.65 15.90
CA THR A 333 5.12 -19.02 15.79
C THR A 333 5.21 -19.76 17.13
N ARG A 334 5.19 -19.05 18.27
CA ARG A 334 5.10 -19.69 19.60
C ARG A 334 3.86 -20.56 19.76
N ALA A 335 2.78 -20.24 19.03
CA ALA A 335 1.54 -20.99 19.05
C ALA A 335 1.56 -22.24 18.14
N ARG A 336 2.58 -22.40 17.27
CA ARG A 336 2.70 -23.53 16.34
C ARG A 336 4.14 -24.07 16.30
N PRO A 337 4.42 -25.14 17.07
CA PRO A 337 5.72 -25.81 17.03
C PRO A 337 6.07 -26.32 15.62
N GLY A 338 7.36 -26.35 15.29
CA GLY A 338 7.86 -26.86 14.01
C GLY A 338 8.05 -25.81 12.91
N LEU A 339 7.66 -24.56 13.15
CA LEU A 339 8.03 -23.45 12.27
C LEU A 339 9.45 -22.94 12.58
N PRO A 340 10.19 -22.42 11.58
CA PRO A 340 11.50 -21.81 11.79
C PRO A 340 11.50 -20.69 12.83
N GLU A 341 12.58 -20.56 13.59
CA GLU A 341 12.71 -19.57 14.67
C GLU A 341 12.66 -18.12 14.20
N SER A 342 13.05 -17.88 12.94
CA SER A 342 13.10 -16.57 12.29
C SER A 342 12.34 -16.63 10.96
N VAL A 343 11.67 -15.55 10.59
CA VAL A 343 10.99 -15.46 9.28
C VAL A 343 11.99 -15.54 8.14
N HIS A 344 13.23 -15.12 8.39
CA HIS A 344 14.33 -15.11 7.43
C HIS A 344 14.94 -16.49 7.18
N LEU A 345 14.52 -17.49 7.96
CA LEU A 345 14.86 -18.91 7.77
C LEU A 345 13.68 -19.72 7.21
N ALA A 346 12.54 -19.07 6.95
CA ALA A 346 11.37 -19.72 6.39
C ALA A 346 11.37 -19.68 4.86
N ASP A 347 10.80 -20.72 4.25
CA ASP A 347 10.57 -20.74 2.81
C ASP A 347 9.70 -19.57 2.38
N TYR A 348 10.11 -18.90 1.30
CA TYR A 348 9.29 -17.84 0.73
C TYR A 348 7.97 -18.43 0.21
N PRO A 349 6.80 -17.82 0.49
CA PRO A 349 5.50 -18.41 0.15
C PRO A 349 5.37 -18.72 -1.34
N ALA A 350 4.80 -19.87 -1.69
CA ALA A 350 4.54 -20.29 -3.05
C ALA A 350 3.04 -20.58 -3.25
N PRO A 351 2.47 -20.34 -4.44
CA PRO A 351 1.08 -20.70 -4.71
C PRO A 351 0.90 -22.22 -4.67
N ASP A 352 0.04 -22.72 -3.79
CA ASP A 352 -0.31 -24.14 -3.68
C ASP A 352 -1.70 -24.45 -4.27
N GLY A 353 -2.46 -23.40 -4.61
CA GLY A 353 -3.79 -23.50 -5.19
C GLY A 353 -4.89 -23.95 -4.21
N ALA A 354 -4.57 -24.22 -2.94
CA ALA A 354 -5.52 -24.78 -1.97
C ALA A 354 -6.74 -23.86 -1.74
N TRP A 355 -6.51 -22.55 -1.81
CA TRP A 355 -7.53 -21.53 -1.60
C TRP A 355 -7.80 -20.69 -2.85
N ARG A 356 -7.35 -21.13 -4.02
CA ARG A 356 -7.51 -20.35 -5.24
C ARG A 356 -8.98 -20.25 -5.65
N ASP A 357 -9.52 -19.04 -5.62
CA ASP A 357 -10.88 -18.72 -6.07
C ASP A 357 -10.88 -17.33 -6.73
N ASP A 358 -10.34 -17.25 -7.95
CA ASP A 358 -10.22 -16.00 -8.72
C ASP A 358 -11.59 -15.34 -8.95
N ARG A 359 -12.65 -16.15 -9.06
CA ARG A 359 -14.03 -15.67 -9.20
C ARG A 359 -14.52 -15.02 -7.92
N LEU A 360 -14.34 -15.64 -6.75
CA LEU A 360 -14.77 -15.05 -5.48
C LEU A 360 -14.04 -13.75 -5.18
N VAL A 361 -12.74 -13.67 -5.51
CA VAL A 361 -11.97 -12.42 -5.37
C VAL A 361 -12.54 -11.32 -6.26
N ALA A 362 -12.81 -11.62 -7.53
CA ALA A 362 -13.43 -10.68 -8.47
C ALA A 362 -14.85 -10.27 -8.04
N ASP A 363 -15.67 -11.24 -7.64
CA ASP A 363 -17.04 -11.02 -7.17
C ASP A 363 -17.06 -10.05 -5.98
N MET A 364 -16.17 -10.28 -4.99
CA MET A 364 -16.08 -9.43 -3.81
C MET A 364 -15.59 -8.02 -4.14
N ALA A 365 -14.65 -7.87 -5.07
CA ALA A 365 -14.20 -6.55 -5.53
C ALA A 365 -15.36 -5.73 -6.15
N THR A 366 -16.21 -6.38 -6.94
CA THR A 366 -17.43 -5.75 -7.48
C THR A 366 -18.43 -5.40 -6.36
N ALA A 367 -18.62 -6.29 -5.38
CA ALA A 367 -19.47 -6.01 -4.23
C ALA A 367 -18.95 -4.83 -3.37
N GLN A 368 -17.64 -4.74 -3.14
CA GLN A 368 -16.99 -3.62 -2.45
C GLN A 368 -17.22 -2.30 -3.20
N ARG A 369 -17.09 -2.29 -4.54
CA ARG A 369 -17.40 -1.11 -5.37
C ARG A 369 -18.85 -0.68 -5.22
N LEU A 370 -19.80 -1.62 -5.31
CA LEU A 370 -21.23 -1.32 -5.16
C LEU A 370 -21.53 -0.77 -3.75
N ALA A 371 -20.92 -1.35 -2.72
CA ALA A 371 -21.05 -0.85 -1.35
C ALA A 371 -20.45 0.55 -1.17
N ALA A 372 -19.28 0.81 -1.77
CA ALA A 372 -18.64 2.13 -1.73
C ALA A 372 -19.52 3.21 -2.38
N LEU A 373 -20.17 2.90 -3.50
CA LEU A 373 -21.16 3.79 -4.12
C LEU A 373 -22.36 4.04 -3.19
N GLY A 374 -22.87 2.99 -2.53
CA GLY A 374 -23.92 3.12 -1.52
C GLY A 374 -23.51 4.05 -0.38
N LEU A 375 -22.33 3.84 0.19
CA LEU A 375 -21.78 4.69 1.25
C LEU A 375 -21.55 6.13 0.80
N ALA A 376 -21.08 6.34 -0.44
CA ALA A 376 -20.93 7.67 -1.03
C ALA A 376 -22.28 8.39 -1.15
N ALA A 377 -23.32 7.71 -1.65
CA ALA A 377 -24.67 8.24 -1.73
C ALA A 377 -25.24 8.60 -0.34
N ARG A 378 -24.94 7.78 0.68
CA ARG A 378 -25.32 8.09 2.08
C ARG A 378 -24.63 9.34 2.61
N ASN A 379 -23.34 9.47 2.33
CA ASN A 379 -22.55 10.59 2.79
C ASN A 379 -23.03 11.90 2.16
N GLU A 380 -23.33 11.89 0.86
CA GLU A 380 -23.92 13.03 0.14
C GLU A 380 -25.28 13.44 0.73
N ALA A 381 -26.09 12.46 1.15
CA ALA A 381 -27.36 12.71 1.82
C ALA A 381 -27.22 13.13 3.31
N GLY A 382 -26.01 13.14 3.88
CA GLY A 382 -25.77 13.44 5.29
C GLY A 382 -26.30 12.36 6.26
N ILE A 383 -26.53 11.13 5.80
CA ILE A 383 -27.14 10.06 6.60
C ILE A 383 -26.06 9.14 7.19
N LYS A 384 -25.88 9.21 8.51
CA LYS A 384 -24.97 8.32 9.24
C LYS A 384 -25.24 6.85 8.92
N VAL A 385 -24.19 6.05 8.67
CA VAL A 385 -24.30 4.60 8.34
C VAL A 385 -25.06 3.82 9.42
N ARG A 386 -24.97 4.22 10.69
CA ARG A 386 -25.66 3.55 11.80
C ARG A 386 -27.19 3.62 11.71
N ARG A 387 -27.77 4.55 10.93
CA ARG A 387 -29.22 4.57 10.66
C ARG A 387 -29.55 3.61 9.53
N PRO A 388 -30.30 2.53 9.74
CA PRO A 388 -30.66 1.63 8.64
C PRO A 388 -31.57 2.34 7.64
N LEU A 389 -31.44 2.00 6.36
CA LEU A 389 -32.33 2.46 5.29
C LEU A 389 -33.17 1.29 4.78
N SER A 390 -34.36 1.57 4.24
CA SER A 390 -35.28 0.54 3.79
C SER A 390 -34.72 -0.24 2.60
N ARG A 391 -34.14 0.43 1.61
CA ARG A 391 -33.61 -0.22 0.42
C ARG A 391 -32.56 0.62 -0.33
N MET A 392 -31.76 -0.10 -1.11
CA MET A 392 -30.94 0.43 -2.19
C MET A 392 -31.41 -0.15 -3.51
N LEU A 393 -31.48 0.67 -4.55
CA LEU A 393 -31.65 0.27 -5.93
C LEU A 393 -30.27 0.25 -6.57
N ALA A 394 -29.97 -0.78 -7.36
CA ALA A 394 -28.68 -0.93 -8.01
C ALA A 394 -28.87 -1.24 -9.49
N ARG A 395 -28.19 -0.51 -10.36
CA ARG A 395 -28.02 -0.84 -11.77
C ARG A 395 -26.59 -1.33 -11.97
N VAL A 396 -26.47 -2.48 -12.60
CA VAL A 396 -25.19 -3.10 -12.96
C VAL A 396 -25.27 -3.45 -14.44
N GLU A 397 -24.42 -2.82 -15.25
CA GLU A 397 -24.48 -2.96 -16.70
C GLU A 397 -23.97 -4.32 -17.19
N ASP A 398 -22.88 -4.81 -16.58
CA ASP A 398 -22.30 -6.10 -16.93
C ASP A 398 -23.04 -7.26 -16.24
N SER A 399 -23.41 -8.28 -17.02
CA SER A 399 -24.18 -9.43 -16.51
C SER A 399 -23.41 -10.27 -15.48
N ALA A 400 -22.08 -10.39 -15.60
CA ALA A 400 -21.26 -11.14 -14.66
C ALA A 400 -21.08 -10.36 -13.34
N GLU A 401 -20.84 -9.05 -13.43
CA GLU A 401 -20.84 -8.14 -12.26
C GLU A 401 -22.20 -8.16 -11.55
N ARG A 402 -23.32 -8.18 -12.28
CA ARG A 402 -24.66 -8.27 -11.69
C ARG A 402 -24.81 -9.57 -10.91
N ALA A 403 -24.47 -10.70 -11.52
CA ALA A 403 -24.56 -12.00 -10.85
C ALA A 403 -23.66 -12.07 -9.60
N ALA A 404 -22.50 -11.39 -9.61
CA ALA A 404 -21.63 -11.28 -8.44
C ALA A 404 -22.31 -10.51 -7.29
N CYS A 405 -22.85 -9.32 -7.58
CA CYS A 405 -23.58 -8.52 -6.61
C CYS A 405 -24.83 -9.23 -6.07
N GLU A 406 -25.53 -9.99 -6.90
CA GLU A 406 -26.68 -10.81 -6.48
C GLU A 406 -26.23 -11.92 -5.51
N ARG A 407 -25.13 -12.64 -5.79
CA ARG A 407 -24.55 -13.63 -4.85
C ARG A 407 -24.12 -13.01 -3.52
N LEU A 408 -23.58 -11.79 -3.55
CA LEU A 408 -23.02 -11.08 -2.39
C LEU A 408 -23.95 -10.00 -1.83
N THR A 409 -25.26 -10.08 -2.13
CA THR A 409 -26.22 -9.04 -1.75
C THR A 409 -26.26 -8.80 -0.24
N SER A 410 -26.17 -9.84 0.58
CA SER A 410 -26.12 -9.70 2.04
C SER A 410 -24.89 -8.92 2.50
N VAL A 411 -23.73 -9.17 1.88
CA VAL A 411 -22.48 -8.49 2.19
C VAL A 411 -22.62 -6.98 1.92
N VAL A 412 -23.13 -6.62 0.74
CA VAL A 412 -23.34 -5.22 0.34
C VAL A 412 -24.42 -4.56 1.19
N ALA A 413 -25.53 -5.25 1.46
CA ALA A 413 -26.65 -4.70 2.22
C ALA A 413 -26.25 -4.38 3.66
N ASP A 414 -25.51 -5.29 4.30
CA ASP A 414 -24.97 -5.08 5.65
C ASP A 414 -23.94 -3.94 5.69
N GLU A 415 -23.10 -3.82 4.65
CA GLU A 415 -22.09 -2.77 4.56
C GLU A 415 -22.71 -1.38 4.45
N VAL A 416 -23.68 -1.22 3.54
CA VAL A 416 -24.39 0.04 3.31
C VAL A 416 -25.44 0.28 4.41
N ASN A 417 -25.76 -0.75 5.21
CA ASN A 417 -26.82 -0.78 6.21
C ASN A 417 -28.20 -0.46 5.61
N VAL A 418 -28.61 -1.27 4.63
CA VAL A 418 -29.94 -1.24 3.98
C VAL A 418 -30.66 -2.57 4.21
N LYS A 419 -32.00 -2.57 4.31
CA LYS A 419 -32.76 -3.81 4.53
C LYS A 419 -32.86 -4.70 3.28
N GLY A 420 -32.67 -4.13 2.10
CA GLY A 420 -32.66 -4.88 0.85
C GLY A 420 -32.01 -4.12 -0.30
N ILE A 421 -31.58 -4.86 -1.31
CA ILE A 421 -31.07 -4.33 -2.57
C ILE A 421 -31.98 -4.83 -3.69
N LYS A 422 -32.45 -3.92 -4.54
CA LYS A 422 -33.22 -4.26 -5.72
C LYS A 422 -32.41 -3.91 -6.96
N PHE A 423 -32.17 -4.90 -7.81
CA PHE A 423 -31.47 -4.70 -9.07
C PHE A 423 -32.44 -4.27 -10.17
N GLU A 424 -32.17 -3.14 -10.80
CA GLU A 424 -33.01 -2.53 -11.84
C GLU A 424 -32.15 -2.19 -13.06
N ASP A 425 -32.73 -2.32 -14.26
CA ASP A 425 -32.03 -1.96 -15.50
C ASP A 425 -32.02 -0.44 -15.74
N ASP A 426 -33.01 0.27 -15.17
CA ASP A 426 -33.13 1.71 -15.29
C ASP A 426 -33.39 2.39 -13.93
N LEU A 427 -32.60 3.43 -13.65
CA LEU A 427 -32.72 4.27 -12.46
C LEU A 427 -33.14 5.71 -12.80
N SER A 428 -33.43 6.00 -14.07
CA SER A 428 -33.83 7.34 -14.55
C SER A 428 -35.05 7.89 -13.81
N GLY A 429 -35.97 7.00 -13.40
CA GLY A 429 -37.16 7.34 -12.63
C GLY A 429 -36.89 7.95 -11.25
N PHE A 430 -35.66 7.89 -10.74
CA PHE A 430 -35.26 8.48 -9.46
C PHE A 430 -34.42 9.75 -9.60
N LEU A 431 -34.07 10.12 -10.84
CA LEU A 431 -33.33 11.33 -11.13
C LEU A 431 -34.26 12.54 -11.13
N SER A 432 -33.68 13.66 -10.73
CA SER A 432 -34.24 14.98 -10.97
C SER A 432 -33.27 15.76 -11.85
N TYR A 433 -33.82 16.58 -12.73
CA TYR A 433 -33.06 17.43 -13.62
C TYR A 433 -33.48 18.87 -13.37
N GLU A 434 -32.50 19.77 -13.42
CA GLU A 434 -32.73 21.20 -13.44
C GLU A 434 -31.99 21.77 -14.65
N VAL A 435 -32.74 22.29 -15.62
CA VAL A 435 -32.19 22.89 -16.83
C VAL A 435 -32.20 24.40 -16.65
N LYS A 436 -31.02 25.02 -16.69
CA LYS A 436 -30.84 26.48 -16.59
C LYS A 436 -30.22 27.01 -17.88
N PRO A 437 -30.49 28.27 -18.26
CA PRO A 437 -29.74 28.89 -19.35
C PRO A 437 -28.29 29.16 -18.92
N ASP A 438 -27.34 28.94 -19.81
CA ASP A 438 -26.01 29.53 -19.67
C ASP A 438 -26.08 31.01 -20.07
N PHE A 439 -26.12 31.88 -19.06
CA PHE A 439 -26.21 33.33 -19.27
C PHE A 439 -25.01 33.91 -20.04
N LYS A 440 -23.82 33.29 -19.98
CA LYS A 440 -22.64 33.75 -20.73
C LYS A 440 -22.75 33.39 -22.20
N ALA A 441 -23.25 32.20 -22.50
CA ALA A 441 -23.44 31.73 -23.89
C ALA A 441 -24.64 32.42 -24.57
N LEU A 442 -25.76 32.58 -23.86
CA LEU A 442 -27.00 33.12 -24.43
C LEU A 442 -27.07 34.66 -24.41
N GLY A 443 -26.35 35.31 -23.50
CA GLY A 443 -26.34 36.78 -23.34
C GLY A 443 -26.09 37.56 -24.64
N PRO A 444 -25.02 37.25 -25.41
CA PRO A 444 -24.73 37.94 -26.67
C PRO A 444 -25.80 37.76 -27.77
N ARG A 445 -26.53 36.64 -27.76
CA ARG A 445 -27.51 36.30 -28.79
C ARG A 445 -28.91 36.85 -28.50
N LEU A 446 -29.32 36.82 -27.23
CA LEU A 446 -30.71 37.10 -26.84
C LEU A 446 -30.86 38.35 -25.95
N GLY A 447 -29.77 38.93 -25.46
CA GLY A 447 -29.81 40.16 -24.66
C GLY A 447 -30.76 40.07 -23.45
N SER A 448 -31.74 40.97 -23.37
CA SER A 448 -32.75 40.98 -22.30
C SER A 448 -33.72 39.78 -22.35
N ALA A 449 -33.91 39.14 -23.50
CA ALA A 449 -34.81 38.00 -23.67
C ALA A 449 -34.30 36.70 -23.00
N VAL A 450 -33.03 36.66 -22.56
CA VAL A 450 -32.50 35.55 -21.74
C VAL A 450 -33.30 35.36 -20.45
N LYS A 451 -33.88 36.43 -19.90
CA LYS A 451 -34.75 36.34 -18.71
C LYS A 451 -36.06 35.60 -19.02
N GLU A 452 -36.59 35.74 -20.23
CA GLU A 452 -37.78 35.01 -20.67
C GLU A 452 -37.45 33.53 -20.85
N VAL A 453 -36.29 33.20 -21.44
CA VAL A 453 -35.79 31.82 -21.54
C VAL A 453 -35.60 31.19 -20.16
N ALA A 454 -35.04 31.94 -19.20
CA ALA A 454 -34.90 31.45 -17.82
C ALA A 454 -36.26 31.14 -17.16
N ALA A 455 -37.28 31.98 -17.39
CA ALA A 455 -38.63 31.77 -16.86
C ALA A 455 -39.33 30.57 -17.53
N ALA A 456 -39.16 30.42 -18.86
CA ALA A 456 -39.69 29.29 -19.63
C ALA A 456 -39.07 27.97 -19.16
N LEU A 457 -37.74 27.89 -19.05
CA LEU A 457 -37.04 26.71 -18.55
C LEU A 457 -37.41 26.36 -17.10
N LYS A 458 -37.67 27.36 -16.25
CA LYS A 458 -38.12 27.14 -14.87
C LYS A 458 -39.54 26.57 -14.80
N SER A 459 -40.39 26.88 -15.78
CA SER A 459 -41.80 26.43 -15.81
C SER A 459 -41.98 25.14 -16.60
N ALA A 460 -41.01 24.78 -17.44
CA ALA A 460 -41.01 23.57 -18.23
C ALA A 460 -40.76 22.32 -17.39
N ASP A 461 -41.23 21.17 -17.89
CA ASP A 461 -40.93 19.86 -17.30
C ASP A 461 -39.45 19.52 -17.52
N SER A 462 -38.63 19.87 -16.53
CA SER A 462 -37.20 19.55 -16.52
C SER A 462 -36.95 18.04 -16.54
N GLY A 463 -37.89 17.21 -16.10
CA GLY A 463 -37.80 15.74 -16.19
C GLY A 463 -37.87 15.23 -17.63
N ALA A 464 -38.64 15.90 -18.50
CA ALA A 464 -38.69 15.60 -19.93
C ALA A 464 -37.53 16.24 -20.71
N LEU A 465 -37.11 17.46 -20.33
CA LEU A 465 -36.05 18.20 -21.02
C LEU A 465 -34.64 17.70 -20.68
N GLY A 466 -34.36 17.39 -19.40
CA GLY A 466 -33.04 17.02 -18.92
C GLY A 466 -32.38 15.87 -19.69
N PRO A 467 -33.04 14.72 -19.87
CA PRO A 467 -32.48 13.60 -20.63
C PRO A 467 -32.18 13.93 -22.09
N ARG A 468 -32.95 14.84 -22.71
CA ARG A 468 -32.72 15.29 -24.10
C ARG A 468 -31.46 16.15 -24.18
N VAL A 469 -31.31 17.09 -23.23
CA VAL A 469 -30.11 17.94 -23.12
C VAL A 469 -28.87 17.08 -22.84
N GLU A 470 -28.98 16.06 -21.97
CA GLU A 470 -27.90 15.12 -21.64
C GLU A 470 -27.43 14.30 -22.87
N ARG A 471 -28.35 13.97 -23.79
CA ARG A 471 -28.03 13.33 -25.09
C ARG A 471 -27.50 14.29 -26.15
N GLY A 472 -27.35 15.58 -25.83
CA GLY A 472 -26.88 16.59 -26.78
C GLY A 472 -27.94 17.07 -27.77
N GLU A 473 -29.23 16.86 -27.49
CA GLU A 473 -30.31 17.35 -28.34
C GLU A 473 -30.54 18.86 -28.16
N THR A 474 -30.85 19.55 -29.26
CA THR A 474 -31.39 20.92 -29.20
C THR A 474 -32.82 20.89 -28.68
N ILE A 475 -33.14 21.74 -27.71
CA ILE A 475 -34.50 21.90 -27.19
C ILE A 475 -35.09 23.24 -27.64
N GLU A 476 -36.42 23.30 -27.73
CA GLU A 476 -37.17 24.52 -28.02
C GLU A 476 -38.01 24.88 -26.80
N VAL A 477 -38.00 26.15 -26.41
CA VAL A 477 -38.82 26.67 -25.32
C VAL A 477 -39.66 27.84 -25.80
N ASP A 478 -40.93 27.86 -25.43
CA ASP A 478 -41.83 28.97 -25.75
C ASP A 478 -41.55 30.14 -24.80
N THR A 479 -41.18 31.31 -25.37
CA THR A 479 -41.09 32.56 -24.62
C THR A 479 -42.19 33.54 -25.05
N VAL A 480 -42.36 34.62 -24.30
CA VAL A 480 -43.33 35.69 -24.63
C VAL A 480 -43.03 36.31 -26.00
N SER A 481 -41.75 36.34 -26.39
CA SER A 481 -41.26 36.84 -27.67
C SER A 481 -41.26 35.80 -28.80
N GLY A 482 -41.76 34.58 -28.57
CA GLY A 482 -41.80 33.47 -29.54
C GLY A 482 -40.93 32.27 -29.14
N PRO A 483 -40.98 31.15 -29.89
CA PRO A 483 -40.19 29.97 -29.60
C PRO A 483 -38.69 30.22 -29.82
N VAL A 484 -37.87 29.77 -28.86
CA VAL A 484 -36.40 29.91 -28.90
C VAL A 484 -35.75 28.53 -28.88
N ARG A 485 -34.93 28.25 -29.90
CA ARG A 485 -34.09 27.04 -29.94
C ARG A 485 -32.80 27.23 -29.15
N LEU A 486 -32.48 26.25 -28.31
CA LEU A 486 -31.35 26.24 -27.39
C LEU A 486 -30.49 25.00 -27.64
N ALA A 487 -29.23 25.22 -28.00
CA ALA A 487 -28.24 24.15 -28.15
C ALA A 487 -27.70 23.70 -26.78
N PRO A 488 -27.20 22.45 -26.62
CA PRO A 488 -26.66 21.98 -25.35
C PRO A 488 -25.59 22.88 -24.70
N PRO A 489 -24.64 23.49 -25.45
CA PRO A 489 -23.67 24.43 -24.86
C PRO A 489 -24.28 25.73 -24.31
N GLU A 490 -25.52 26.03 -24.68
CA GLU A 490 -26.28 27.19 -24.19
C GLU A 490 -27.06 26.87 -22.90
N LEU A 491 -26.96 25.64 -22.39
CA LEU A 491 -27.71 25.14 -21.25
C LEU A 491 -26.78 24.62 -20.15
N VAL A 492 -27.11 24.96 -18.92
CA VAL A 492 -26.51 24.37 -17.72
C VAL A 492 -27.47 23.31 -17.20
N LEU A 493 -27.10 22.04 -17.41
CA LEU A 493 -27.82 20.90 -16.86
C LEU A 493 -27.28 20.56 -15.47
N LYS A 494 -28.13 20.62 -14.44
CA LYS A 494 -27.83 20.05 -13.12
C LYS A 494 -28.63 18.77 -12.94
N ARG A 495 -27.91 17.69 -12.63
CA ARG A 495 -28.48 16.40 -12.26
C ARG A 495 -28.54 16.28 -10.75
N GLY A 496 -29.68 15.81 -10.25
CA GLY A 496 -29.90 15.50 -8.85
C GLY A 496 -30.75 14.24 -8.71
N TYR A 497 -31.26 14.04 -7.50
CA TYR A 497 -32.20 12.95 -7.20
C TYR A 497 -33.54 13.54 -6.75
N ARG A 498 -34.61 12.78 -6.96
CA ARG A 498 -35.94 13.17 -6.48
C ARG A 498 -35.94 13.26 -4.94
N PRO A 499 -36.79 14.11 -4.33
CA PRO A 499 -36.90 14.18 -2.88
C PRO A 499 -37.12 12.79 -2.26
N GLY A 500 -36.37 12.47 -1.20
CA GLY A 500 -36.39 11.15 -0.57
C GLY A 500 -35.46 10.11 -1.22
N PHE A 501 -34.61 10.52 -2.18
CA PHE A 501 -33.60 9.66 -2.79
C PHE A 501 -32.24 10.35 -2.85
N ALA A 502 -31.18 9.55 -2.83
CA ALA A 502 -29.81 9.97 -3.07
C ALA A 502 -29.06 8.86 -3.79
N GLY A 503 -28.10 9.17 -4.65
CA GLY A 503 -27.41 8.15 -5.41
C GLY A 503 -25.99 8.51 -5.78
N ALA A 504 -25.26 7.51 -6.25
CA ALA A 504 -23.92 7.63 -6.76
C ALA A 504 -23.76 6.66 -7.95
N ALA A 505 -22.86 6.98 -8.86
CA ALA A 505 -22.58 6.11 -9.99
C ALA A 505 -21.09 6.17 -10.33
N ASP A 506 -20.58 5.05 -10.84
CA ASP A 506 -19.33 4.97 -11.58
C ASP A 506 -19.62 4.61 -13.05
N ARG A 507 -18.63 4.07 -13.79
CA ARG A 507 -18.80 3.74 -15.20
C ARG A 507 -19.77 2.59 -15.46
N THR A 508 -19.82 1.56 -14.62
CA THR A 508 -20.60 0.32 -14.88
C THR A 508 -21.67 0.07 -13.83
N LEU A 509 -21.60 0.77 -12.69
CA LEU A 509 -22.48 0.62 -11.55
C LEU A 509 -23.14 1.94 -11.20
N ALA A 510 -24.42 1.90 -10.85
CA ALA A 510 -25.14 3.03 -10.27
C ALA A 510 -26.01 2.55 -9.12
N VAL A 511 -26.12 3.38 -8.08
CA VAL A 511 -26.98 3.10 -6.93
C VAL A 511 -27.87 4.29 -6.60
N VAL A 512 -29.07 4.00 -6.11
CA VAL A 512 -30.00 4.98 -5.54
C VAL A 512 -30.51 4.43 -4.21
N LEU A 513 -30.34 5.20 -3.15
CA LEU A 513 -30.85 4.93 -1.82
C LEU A 513 -32.20 5.58 -1.61
N ASP A 514 -33.09 4.85 -0.96
CA ASP A 514 -34.32 5.41 -0.39
C ASP A 514 -33.98 6.05 0.96
N THR A 515 -33.97 7.38 1.02
CA THR A 515 -33.53 8.13 2.21
C THR A 515 -34.63 8.38 3.23
N ARG A 516 -35.85 7.91 2.94
CA ARG A 516 -36.99 8.01 3.86
C ARG A 516 -36.80 7.04 5.02
N ILE A 517 -36.88 7.58 6.22
CA ILE A 517 -36.71 6.84 7.48
C ILE A 517 -38.10 6.73 8.12
N ASP A 518 -38.62 5.50 8.18
CA ASP A 518 -39.79 5.22 8.98
C ASP A 518 -39.44 5.13 10.47
N HIS A 519 -40.48 5.09 11.32
CA HIS A 519 -40.29 5.09 12.77
C HIS A 519 -39.50 3.86 13.27
N ALA A 520 -39.65 2.68 12.64
CA ALA A 520 -38.91 1.49 13.06
C ALA A 520 -37.41 1.61 12.75
N LEU A 521 -37.07 2.13 11.56
CA LEU A 521 -35.68 2.40 11.17
C LEU A 521 -35.04 3.50 12.05
N LEU A 522 -35.82 4.50 12.47
CA LEU A 522 -35.37 5.52 13.40
C LEU A 522 -34.96 4.92 14.75
N LEU A 523 -35.83 4.11 15.36
CA LEU A 523 -35.55 3.46 16.64
C LEU A 523 -34.35 2.51 16.57
N GLU A 524 -34.21 1.73 15.50
CA GLU A 524 -33.03 0.87 15.31
C GLU A 524 -31.74 1.69 15.16
N GLY A 525 -31.81 2.83 14.45
CA GLY A 525 -30.70 3.77 14.32
C GLY A 525 -30.25 4.35 15.66
N LEU A 526 -31.21 4.77 16.50
CA LEU A 526 -30.94 5.25 17.86
C LEU A 526 -30.32 4.16 18.74
N ALA A 527 -30.82 2.93 18.67
CA ALA A 527 -30.25 1.80 19.41
C ALA A 527 -28.78 1.54 19.05
N ARG A 528 -28.42 1.61 17.76
CA ARG A 528 -27.01 1.49 17.31
C ARG A 528 -26.14 2.67 17.76
N GLU A 529 -26.72 3.86 17.87
CA GLU A 529 -26.01 5.02 18.43
C GLU A 529 -25.74 4.82 19.93
N VAL A 530 -26.70 4.28 20.68
CA VAL A 530 -26.52 3.90 22.10
C VAL A 530 -25.41 2.87 22.26
N VAL A 531 -25.36 1.82 21.42
CA VAL A 531 -24.25 0.85 21.41
C VAL A 531 -22.90 1.55 21.25
N ARG A 532 -22.79 2.50 20.30
CA ARG A 532 -21.55 3.27 20.10
C ARG A 532 -21.16 4.06 21.36
N LEU A 533 -22.13 4.75 21.96
CA LEU A 533 -21.88 5.55 23.17
C LEU A 533 -21.38 4.66 24.32
N VAL A 534 -22.07 3.55 24.60
CA VAL A 534 -21.66 2.62 25.65
C VAL A 534 -20.27 2.04 25.38
N GLN A 535 -19.96 1.65 24.14
CA GLN A 535 -18.63 1.13 23.79
C GLN A 535 -17.52 2.17 23.95
N ASN A 536 -17.79 3.43 23.57
CA ASN A 536 -16.85 4.53 23.84
C ASN A 536 -16.65 4.75 25.34
N MET A 537 -17.74 4.76 26.12
CA MET A 537 -17.65 4.90 27.58
C MET A 537 -16.85 3.76 28.23
N ARG A 538 -17.02 2.51 27.77
CA ARG A 538 -16.21 1.37 28.23
C ARG A 538 -14.71 1.61 27.99
N LYS A 539 -14.36 2.05 26.77
CA LYS A 539 -12.97 2.36 26.40
C LYS A 539 -12.40 3.49 27.26
N GLU A 540 -13.16 4.57 27.42
CA GLU A 540 -12.71 5.75 28.18
C GLU A 540 -12.70 5.53 29.70
N ALA A 541 -13.47 4.56 30.20
CA ALA A 541 -13.38 4.07 31.58
C ALA A 541 -12.20 3.10 31.80
N GLY A 542 -11.42 2.79 30.74
CA GLY A 542 -10.27 1.89 30.83
C GLY A 542 -10.65 0.40 30.97
N PHE A 543 -11.88 0.02 30.59
CA PHE A 543 -12.31 -1.38 30.66
C PHE A 543 -11.61 -2.21 29.57
N ALA A 544 -11.30 -3.46 29.89
CA ALA A 544 -10.83 -4.41 28.89
C ALA A 544 -11.96 -4.76 27.92
N VAL A 545 -11.60 -5.21 26.71
CA VAL A 545 -12.60 -5.49 25.67
C VAL A 545 -13.54 -6.65 26.04
N SER A 546 -13.06 -7.57 26.88
CA SER A 546 -13.84 -8.70 27.43
C SER A 546 -14.66 -8.36 28.68
N ASP A 547 -14.47 -7.18 29.29
CA ASP A 547 -15.15 -6.84 30.54
C ASP A 547 -16.66 -6.80 30.34
N ARG A 548 -17.39 -7.49 31.23
CA ARG A 548 -18.84 -7.40 31.31
C ARG A 548 -19.23 -6.21 32.18
N ILE A 549 -20.37 -5.61 31.85
CA ILE A 549 -20.84 -4.39 32.51
C ILE A 549 -22.29 -4.49 32.98
N HIS A 550 -22.65 -3.70 33.98
CA HIS A 550 -24.02 -3.27 34.21
C HIS A 550 -24.17 -1.86 33.64
N ALA A 551 -25.21 -1.64 32.85
CA ALA A 551 -25.53 -0.35 32.27
C ALA A 551 -26.88 0.15 32.79
N ALA A 552 -26.93 1.42 33.20
CA ALA A 552 -28.16 2.10 33.59
C ALA A 552 -28.37 3.32 32.71
N TRP A 553 -29.62 3.67 32.41
CA TRP A 553 -29.92 4.79 31.52
C TRP A 553 -31.13 5.62 31.98
N LYS A 554 -31.11 6.90 31.63
CA LYS A 554 -32.25 7.82 31.75
C LYS A 554 -32.47 8.51 30.42
N ALA A 555 -33.61 8.27 29.81
CA ALA A 555 -34.04 8.91 28.57
C ALA A 555 -35.57 8.97 28.54
N GLU A 556 -36.10 9.83 27.68
CA GLU A 556 -37.52 9.93 27.36
C GLU A 556 -37.72 9.82 25.84
N GLY A 557 -38.98 9.83 25.38
CA GLY A 557 -39.30 9.88 23.96
C GLY A 557 -38.80 8.69 23.15
N GLU A 558 -38.33 8.97 21.94
CA GLU A 558 -37.89 7.96 20.97
C GLU A 558 -36.62 7.24 21.44
N VAL A 559 -35.73 7.91 22.17
CA VAL A 559 -34.52 7.28 22.70
C VAL A 559 -34.87 6.21 23.74
N ALA A 560 -35.82 6.49 24.63
CA ALA A 560 -36.29 5.51 25.61
C ALA A 560 -36.92 4.29 24.93
N LEU A 561 -37.79 4.54 23.93
CA LEU A 561 -38.42 3.48 23.13
C LEU A 561 -37.39 2.65 22.37
N ALA A 562 -36.36 3.27 21.79
CA ALA A 562 -35.29 2.58 21.09
C ALA A 562 -34.50 1.65 22.02
N ILE A 563 -34.16 2.11 23.23
CA ILE A 563 -33.45 1.30 24.22
C ILE A 563 -34.30 0.12 24.69
N GLN A 564 -35.60 0.34 24.93
CA GLN A 564 -36.52 -0.71 25.35
C GLN A 564 -36.74 -1.76 24.25
N ASN A 565 -37.07 -1.33 23.04
CA ASN A 565 -37.38 -2.22 21.92
C ASN A 565 -36.17 -3.03 21.44
N HIS A 566 -34.96 -2.50 21.60
CA HIS A 566 -33.73 -3.14 21.17
C HIS A 566 -32.81 -3.53 22.35
N ARG A 567 -33.36 -3.71 23.56
CA ARG A 567 -32.61 -4.00 24.78
C ARG A 567 -31.62 -5.16 24.61
N ASP A 568 -32.10 -6.28 24.08
CA ASP A 568 -31.27 -7.49 23.91
C ASP A 568 -30.17 -7.30 22.88
N PHE A 569 -30.45 -6.51 21.84
CA PHE A 569 -29.44 -6.15 20.85
C PHE A 569 -28.35 -5.27 21.48
N ILE A 570 -28.75 -4.21 22.21
CA ILE A 570 -27.80 -3.30 22.85
C ILE A 570 -26.97 -4.08 23.86
N ALA A 571 -27.60 -4.81 24.79
CA ALA A 571 -26.91 -5.55 25.83
C ALA A 571 -25.91 -6.56 25.27
N ARG A 572 -26.26 -7.27 24.19
CA ARG A 572 -25.35 -8.21 23.52
C ARG A 572 -24.16 -7.50 22.88
N GLU A 573 -24.40 -6.42 22.13
CA GLU A 573 -23.31 -5.69 21.46
C GLU A 573 -22.43 -4.91 22.44
N THR A 574 -22.86 -4.68 23.68
CA THR A 574 -22.11 -3.96 24.73
C THR A 574 -21.57 -4.85 25.85
N LEU A 575 -21.74 -6.18 25.77
CA LEU A 575 -21.44 -7.13 26.85
C LEU A 575 -22.08 -6.74 28.19
N SER A 576 -23.28 -6.14 28.15
CA SER A 576 -24.01 -5.77 29.34
C SER A 576 -24.78 -6.96 29.91
N LEU A 577 -24.55 -7.29 31.17
CA LEU A 577 -25.35 -8.27 31.93
C LEU A 577 -26.71 -7.70 32.34
N ALA A 578 -26.78 -6.38 32.52
CA ALA A 578 -28.02 -5.65 32.78
C ALA A 578 -28.03 -4.33 32.01
N LEU A 579 -29.19 -3.97 31.45
CA LEU A 579 -29.48 -2.67 30.85
C LEU A 579 -30.84 -2.20 31.38
N GLU A 580 -30.81 -1.28 32.34
CA GLU A 580 -31.97 -0.92 33.16
C GLU A 580 -32.24 0.59 33.18
N PRO A 581 -33.51 1.02 33.15
CA PRO A 581 -33.86 2.42 33.38
C PRO A 581 -33.57 2.81 34.83
N ALA A 582 -33.07 4.03 35.04
CA ALA A 582 -32.83 4.59 36.38
C ALA A 582 -33.06 6.11 36.41
N ASP A 583 -33.71 6.62 37.45
CA ASP A 583 -33.92 8.06 37.63
C ASP A 583 -32.60 8.83 37.86
N GLU A 584 -31.63 8.17 38.48
CA GLU A 584 -30.26 8.63 38.65
C GLU A 584 -29.29 7.49 38.27
N PRO A 585 -28.85 7.39 37.00
CA PRO A 585 -27.87 6.39 36.59
C PRO A 585 -26.55 6.57 37.35
N ARG A 586 -26.05 5.50 37.99
CA ARG A 586 -24.79 5.48 38.75
C ARG A 586 -23.90 4.33 38.29
N GLY A 587 -22.59 4.56 38.23
CA GLY A 587 -21.60 3.59 37.80
C GLY A 587 -20.19 4.16 37.86
N ASP A 588 -19.21 3.41 37.34
CA ASP A 588 -17.81 3.83 37.29
C ASP A 588 -17.62 5.04 36.35
N ARG A 589 -18.47 5.13 35.32
CA ARG A 589 -18.53 6.28 34.42
C ARG A 589 -19.97 6.62 34.09
N VAL A 590 -20.32 7.90 34.19
CA VAL A 590 -21.65 8.43 33.89
C VAL A 590 -21.49 9.60 32.95
N GLU A 591 -22.21 9.58 31.83
CA GLU A 591 -22.18 10.65 30.84
C GLU A 591 -23.57 10.99 30.33
N ARG A 592 -23.73 12.26 29.94
CA ARG A 592 -24.93 12.78 29.31
C ARG A 592 -24.63 13.11 27.86
N PHE A 593 -25.48 12.62 26.98
CA PHE A 593 -25.40 12.83 25.54
C PHE A 593 -26.69 13.47 25.02
N ASP A 594 -26.58 14.05 23.83
CA ASP A 594 -27.71 14.46 23.01
C ASP A 594 -27.82 13.53 21.79
N LEU A 595 -28.96 12.86 21.66
CA LEU A 595 -29.29 12.02 20.52
C LEU A 595 -30.43 12.64 19.75
N ASP A 596 -30.11 13.32 18.65
CA ASP A 596 -31.08 13.98 17.77
C ASP A 596 -31.98 14.98 18.51
N GLY A 597 -31.41 15.74 19.46
CA GLY A 597 -32.13 16.71 20.28
C GLY A 597 -32.80 16.11 21.53
N GLN A 598 -32.66 14.81 21.77
CA GLN A 598 -33.20 14.14 22.95
C GLN A 598 -32.06 13.81 23.94
N PRO A 599 -32.12 14.31 25.18
CA PRO A 599 -31.09 14.05 26.17
C PRO A 599 -31.15 12.61 26.68
N VAL A 600 -29.99 11.96 26.78
CA VAL A 600 -29.85 10.63 27.41
C VAL A 600 -28.67 10.63 28.36
N THR A 601 -28.88 10.13 29.57
CA THR A 601 -27.80 9.86 30.53
C THR A 601 -27.56 8.36 30.59
N ILE A 602 -26.31 7.94 30.45
CA ILE A 602 -25.90 6.53 30.52
C ILE A 602 -24.85 6.39 31.61
N ALA A 603 -24.97 5.34 32.42
CA ALA A 603 -23.95 4.91 33.36
C ALA A 603 -23.46 3.51 33.00
N VAL A 604 -22.16 3.28 33.07
CA VAL A 604 -21.54 1.96 32.93
C VAL A 604 -20.77 1.62 34.20
N ARG A 605 -20.91 0.38 34.66
CA ARG A 605 -20.19 -0.17 35.81
C ARG A 605 -19.64 -1.53 35.45
N ARG A 606 -18.33 -1.75 35.62
CA ARG A 606 -17.71 -3.07 35.45
C ARG A 606 -18.22 -4.03 36.52
N THR A 607 -18.47 -5.27 36.13
CA THR A 607 -18.87 -6.34 37.06
C THR A 607 -17.69 -7.05 37.67
#